data_AF-A0A8C5LX49-F1
#
_entry.id   AF-A0A8C5LX49-F1
#
_cell.length_a   1.000
_cell.length_b   1.000
_cell.length_c   1.000
_cell.angle_alpha   90.00
_cell.angle_beta   90.00
_cell.angle_gamma   90.00
#
_symmetry.space_group_name_H-M   'P 1'
#
loop_
_entity.id
_entity.type
_entity.pdbx_description
1 polymer ?
#
loop_
_entity_poly.entity_id
_entity_poly.type
_entity_poly.pdbx_seq_one_letter_code
_entity_poly.pdbx_strand_id
1 'polypeptide(L)'
;MLVVNPRPTWLIGQICQGDPLKKMAAMRYRRFLKLCEDWSVDESKRGRDLGAFLRQRVVQAFREGESTQIHDPEVCDQMFDSLNKMNNNFYREKYPRHQDTSFTEVTAVEYRMLLASDSLKQMEDMKKGVWRRLKEKFNT
;
A
#
# COMPACT_ATOMS: atom_id res chain seq x y z
N MET A 1 -16.72 44.49 56.08
CA MET A 1 -16.15 44.60 54.72
C MET A 1 -15.44 43.28 54.41
N LEU A 2 -16.03 42.44 53.56
CA LEU A 2 -15.41 41.18 53.13
C LEU A 2 -14.63 41.44 51.84
N VAL A 3 -13.30 41.28 51.89
CA VAL A 3 -12.42 41.41 50.74
C VAL A 3 -12.54 40.13 49.91
N VAL A 4 -13.26 40.20 48.80
CA VAL A 4 -13.34 39.13 47.81
C VAL A 4 -12.03 39.15 47.00
N ASN A 5 -11.15 38.18 47.24
CA ASN A 5 -9.97 37.95 46.42
C ASN A 5 -10.39 37.33 45.07
N PRO A 6 -10.08 37.93 43.91
CA PRO A 6 -10.32 37.30 42.62
C PRO A 6 -9.25 36.23 42.38
N ARG A 7 -9.69 34.98 42.19
CA ARG A 7 -8.80 33.90 41.75
C ARG A 7 -8.21 34.23 40.38
N PRO A 8 -6.92 33.96 40.13
CA PRO A 8 -6.33 34.21 38.83
C PRO A 8 -6.83 33.18 37.80
N THR A 9 -7.45 33.66 36.72
CA THR A 9 -8.06 32.87 35.65
C THR A 9 -7.07 32.31 34.61
N TRP A 10 -5.75 32.37 34.88
CA TRP A 10 -4.72 31.99 33.89
C TRP A 10 -4.30 30.50 33.90
N LEU A 11 -4.97 29.64 34.66
CA LEU A 11 -4.62 28.20 34.77
C LEU A 11 -5.53 27.23 33.99
N ILE A 12 -6.36 27.71 33.06
CA ILE A 12 -7.24 26.83 32.24
C ILE A 12 -6.85 26.85 30.75
N GLY A 13 -5.78 27.56 30.37
CA GLY A 13 -5.36 27.72 28.96
C GLY A 13 -4.26 26.78 28.47
N GLN A 14 -3.83 25.81 29.26
CA GLN A 14 -2.64 24.98 28.95
C GLN A 14 -3.00 23.56 28.47
N ILE A 15 -4.10 23.44 27.74
CA ILE A 15 -4.50 22.20 27.08
C ILE A 15 -4.30 22.38 25.57
N CYS A 16 -3.50 21.49 24.98
CA CYS A 16 -3.27 21.29 23.54
C CYS A 16 -2.20 22.14 22.83
N GLN A 17 -0.96 22.17 23.35
CA GLN A 17 0.21 22.24 22.46
C GLN A 17 0.77 20.82 22.28
N GLY A 18 0.10 20.02 21.44
CA GLY A 18 0.69 18.75 20.98
C GLY A 18 1.91 19.03 20.11
N ASP A 19 3.01 18.32 20.38
CA ASP A 19 4.31 18.48 19.72
C ASP A 19 4.17 18.61 18.20
N PRO A 20 4.80 19.62 17.56
CA PRO A 20 4.75 19.83 16.11
C PRO A 20 5.17 18.59 15.31
N LEU A 21 6.15 17.83 15.82
CA LEU A 21 6.63 16.58 15.22
C LEU A 21 5.55 15.49 15.21
N LYS A 22 4.74 15.41 16.27
CA LYS A 22 3.65 14.43 16.39
C LYS A 22 2.49 14.75 15.45
N LYS A 23 2.18 16.04 15.25
CA LYS A 23 1.19 16.48 14.24
C LYS A 23 1.61 16.14 12.81
N MET A 24 2.92 16.25 12.52
CA MET A 24 3.50 15.94 11.21
C MET A 24 3.50 14.44 10.88
N ALA A 25 3.70 13.57 11.88
CA ALA A 25 3.59 12.12 11.72
C ALA A 25 2.13 11.67 11.55
N ALA A 26 1.21 12.23 12.34
CA ALA A 26 -0.22 11.94 12.27
C ALA A 26 -0.84 12.24 10.89
N MET A 27 -0.48 13.38 10.29
CA MET A 27 -0.96 13.75 8.95
C MET A 27 -0.51 12.74 7.88
N ARG A 28 0.74 12.29 7.94
CA ARG A 28 1.28 11.30 7.00
C ARG A 28 0.58 9.96 7.14
N TYR A 29 0.42 9.48 8.37
CA TYR A 29 -0.30 8.24 8.64
C TYR A 29 -1.72 8.25 8.05
N ARG A 30 -2.47 9.35 8.24
CA ARG A 30 -3.81 9.51 7.65
C ARG A 30 -3.80 9.49 6.13
N ARG A 31 -2.80 10.11 5.49
CA ARG A 31 -2.64 10.04 4.03
C ARG A 31 -2.42 8.60 3.56
N PHE A 32 -1.58 7.82 4.25
CA PHE A 32 -1.37 6.41 3.93
C PHE A 32 -2.61 5.54 4.15
N LEU A 33 -3.41 5.82 5.17
CA LEU A 33 -4.68 5.13 5.38
C LEU A 33 -5.66 5.41 4.23
N LYS A 34 -5.81 6.67 3.83
CA LYS A 34 -6.64 7.04 2.69
C LYS A 34 -6.16 6.39 1.39
N LEU A 35 -4.85 6.37 1.15
CA LEU A 35 -4.27 5.67 0.01
C LEU A 35 -4.58 4.17 0.05
N CYS A 36 -4.55 3.54 1.23
CA CYS A 36 -4.96 2.14 1.37
C CYS A 36 -6.45 1.95 1.07
N GLU A 37 -7.32 2.90 1.41
CA GLU A 37 -8.75 2.84 1.06
C GLU A 37 -8.98 2.93 -0.44
N ASP A 38 -8.29 3.86 -1.11
CA ASP A 38 -8.38 4.06 -2.56
C ASP A 38 -7.77 2.90 -3.36
N TRP A 39 -6.86 2.12 -2.75
CA TRP A 39 -6.22 0.98 -3.41
C TRP A 39 -7.09 -0.28 -3.33
N SER A 40 -7.76 -0.60 -4.44
CA SER A 40 -8.56 -1.83 -4.56
C SER A 40 -7.68 -3.08 -4.42
N VAL A 41 -8.16 -4.09 -3.71
CA VAL A 41 -7.51 -5.41 -3.60
C VAL A 41 -8.00 -6.29 -4.75
N ASP A 42 -7.08 -6.82 -5.57
CA ASP A 42 -7.43 -7.75 -6.65
C ASP A 42 -7.54 -9.18 -6.11
N GLU A 43 -8.77 -9.68 -5.97
CA GLU A 43 -9.04 -11.02 -5.47
C GLU A 43 -8.41 -12.13 -6.34
N SER A 44 -8.16 -11.87 -7.62
CA SER A 44 -7.52 -12.84 -8.52
C SER A 44 -6.05 -13.09 -8.18
N LYS A 45 -5.42 -12.20 -7.40
CA LYS A 45 -3.99 -12.25 -7.05
C LYS A 45 -3.78 -12.48 -5.56
N ARG A 46 -4.55 -13.40 -4.96
CA ARG A 46 -4.42 -13.74 -3.53
C ARG A 46 -2.95 -14.04 -3.16
N GLY A 47 -2.46 -13.38 -2.12
CA GLY A 47 -1.08 -13.50 -1.62
C GLY A 47 -0.02 -12.71 -2.39
N ARG A 48 -0.35 -12.11 -3.55
CA ARG A 48 0.56 -11.28 -4.36
C ARG A 48 0.00 -9.89 -4.67
N ASP A 49 -1.19 -9.57 -4.17
CA ASP A 49 -1.83 -8.28 -4.37
C ASP A 49 -1.05 -7.16 -3.67
N LEU A 50 -0.80 -6.09 -4.42
CA LEU A 50 -0.04 -4.95 -3.93
C LEU A 50 -0.81 -4.16 -2.86
N GLY A 51 -2.14 -4.06 -2.97
CA GLY A 51 -2.96 -3.38 -1.97
C GLY A 51 -2.92 -4.07 -0.60
N ALA A 52 -3.04 -5.40 -0.58
CA ALA A 52 -2.89 -6.20 0.63
C ALA A 52 -1.48 -6.06 1.23
N PHE A 53 -0.44 -6.09 0.39
CA PHE A 53 0.94 -5.88 0.83
C PHE A 53 1.17 -4.49 1.42
N LEU A 54 0.61 -3.44 0.81
CA LEU A 54 0.70 -2.06 1.32
C LEU A 54 0.05 -1.93 2.69
N ARG A 55 -1.13 -2.51 2.91
CA ARG A 55 -1.79 -2.50 4.23
C ARG A 55 -0.92 -3.16 5.30
N GLN A 56 -0.33 -4.32 5.00
CA GLN A 56 0.59 -4.99 5.91
C GLN A 56 1.82 -4.13 6.22
N ARG A 57 2.40 -3.50 5.20
CA ARG A 57 3.56 -2.62 5.37
C ARG A 57 3.25 -1.37 6.17
N VAL A 58 2.08 -0.75 5.98
CA VAL A 58 1.65 0.41 6.78
C VAL A 58 1.49 0.02 8.25
N VAL A 59 0.87 -1.13 8.54
CA VAL A 59 0.77 -1.64 9.92
C VAL A 59 2.15 -1.90 10.54
N GLN A 60 3.10 -2.41 9.77
CA GLN A 60 4.47 -2.65 10.24
C GLN A 60 5.29 -1.37 10.42
N ALA A 61 5.13 -0.39 9.54
CA ALA A 61 5.89 0.85 9.56
C ALA A 61 5.35 1.82 10.62
N PHE A 62 4.03 1.86 10.83
CA PHE A 62 3.36 2.72 11.78
C PHE A 62 2.82 1.91 12.98
N ARG A 63 3.67 1.12 13.63
CA ARG A 63 3.28 0.32 14.82
C ARG A 63 2.68 1.18 15.94
N GLU A 64 3.15 2.41 16.06
CA GLU A 64 2.68 3.41 17.05
C GLU A 64 1.65 4.39 16.43
N GLY A 65 1.17 4.10 15.22
CA GLY A 65 0.19 4.91 14.49
C GLY A 65 0.65 6.35 14.31
N GLU A 66 -0.16 7.29 14.78
CA GLU A 66 0.08 8.74 14.71
C GLU A 66 1.27 9.22 15.57
N SER A 67 1.79 8.38 16.48
CA SER A 67 2.92 8.74 17.35
C SER A 67 4.27 8.24 16.85
N THR A 68 4.29 7.54 15.70
CA THR A 68 5.51 6.95 15.13
C THR A 68 6.55 8.04 14.81
N GLN A 69 7.77 7.88 15.31
CA GLN A 69 8.91 8.73 14.95
C GLN A 69 9.39 8.37 13.54
N ILE A 70 9.10 9.24 12.58
CA ILE A 70 9.58 9.08 11.20
C ILE A 70 11.02 9.59 11.14
N HIS A 71 11.96 8.68 10.90
CA HIS A 71 13.39 9.00 10.85
C HIS A 71 13.73 9.95 9.68
N ASP A 72 13.09 9.75 8.52
CA ASP A 72 13.25 10.60 7.34
C ASP A 72 11.87 10.96 6.75
N PRO A 73 11.36 12.16 7.02
CA PRO A 73 10.05 12.59 6.54
C PRO A 73 10.00 12.82 5.03
N GLU A 74 11.10 13.22 4.40
CA GLU A 74 11.13 13.54 2.96
C GLU A 74 11.06 12.26 2.13
N VAL A 75 11.81 11.22 2.53
CA VAL A 75 11.73 9.91 1.88
C VAL A 75 10.34 9.30 2.04
N CYS A 76 9.71 9.47 3.22
CA CYS A 76 8.33 9.01 3.45
C CYS A 76 7.33 9.70 2.50
N ASP A 77 7.45 11.01 2.32
CA ASP A 77 6.60 11.78 1.41
C ASP A 77 6.85 11.40 -0.06
N GLN A 78 8.11 11.19 -0.45
CA GLN A 78 8.47 10.73 -1.80
C GLN A 78 7.88 9.34 -2.10
N MET A 79 7.92 8.43 -1.12
CA MET A 79 7.30 7.11 -1.24
C MET A 79 5.79 7.24 -1.41
N PHE A 80 5.14 8.06 -0.59
CA PHE A 80 3.71 8.33 -0.71
C PHE A 80 3.35 8.85 -2.10
N ASP A 81 4.06 9.86 -2.58
CA ASP A 81 3.78 10.47 -3.89
C ASP A 81 3.97 9.49 -5.04
N SER A 82 4.95 8.61 -4.94
CA SER A 82 5.19 7.56 -5.93
C SER A 82 4.05 6.55 -5.96
N LEU A 83 3.57 6.10 -4.80
CA LEU A 83 2.42 5.21 -4.69
C LEU A 83 1.16 5.88 -5.21
N ASN A 84 0.91 7.14 -4.83
CA ASN A 84 -0.27 7.88 -5.27
C ASN A 84 -0.28 8.09 -6.79
N LYS A 85 0.88 8.35 -7.43
CA LYS A 85 1.00 8.42 -8.89
C LYS A 85 0.66 7.08 -9.56
N MET A 86 1.08 5.96 -8.97
CA MET A 86 0.75 4.64 -9.50
C MET A 86 -0.75 4.36 -9.40
N ASN A 87 -1.39 4.65 -8.26
CA ASN A 87 -2.83 4.42 -8.07
C ASN A 87 -3.69 5.21 -9.06
N ASN A 88 -3.34 6.48 -9.30
CA ASN A 88 -4.07 7.35 -10.21
C ASN A 88 -3.69 7.17 -11.69
N ASN A 89 -2.91 6.13 -12.05
CA ASN A 89 -2.44 5.90 -13.41
C ASN A 89 -1.74 7.12 -14.06
N PHE A 90 -1.09 7.97 -13.26
CA PHE A 90 -0.56 9.27 -13.70
C PHE A 90 0.32 9.17 -14.96
N TYR A 91 1.19 8.16 -15.04
CA TYR A 91 2.09 8.00 -16.18
C TYR A 91 1.39 7.52 -17.46
N ARG A 92 0.28 6.79 -17.32
CA ARG A 92 -0.54 6.37 -18.46
C ARG A 92 -1.21 7.58 -19.11
N GLU A 93 -1.67 8.53 -18.30
CA GLU A 93 -2.31 9.75 -18.77
C GLU A 93 -1.29 10.78 -19.27
N LYS A 94 -0.16 10.92 -18.57
CA LYS A 94 0.91 11.85 -18.95
C LYS A 94 1.56 11.48 -20.29
N TYR A 95 1.69 10.19 -20.56
CA TYR A 95 2.33 9.68 -21.78
C TYR A 95 1.40 8.70 -22.50
N PRO A 96 0.37 9.21 -23.20
CA PRO A 96 -0.59 8.37 -23.89
C PRO A 96 0.08 7.60 -25.03
N ARG A 97 -0.15 6.29 -25.07
CA ARG A 97 0.34 5.44 -26.16
C ARG A 97 -0.59 5.57 -27.36
N HIS A 98 0.00 5.56 -28.56
CA HIS A 98 -0.76 5.64 -29.81
C HIS A 98 -1.39 4.30 -30.19
N GLN A 99 -0.79 3.19 -29.76
CA GLN A 99 -1.25 1.83 -30.01
C GLN A 99 -1.03 0.97 -28.76
N ASP A 100 -1.93 0.02 -28.52
CA ASP A 100 -1.74 -1.01 -27.51
C ASP A 100 -1.00 -2.18 -28.13
N THR A 101 0.31 -2.22 -27.89
CA THR A 101 1.19 -3.31 -28.35
C THR A 101 1.51 -4.23 -27.19
N SER A 102 1.30 -5.54 -27.37
CA SER A 102 1.85 -6.58 -26.49
C SER A 102 2.69 -7.54 -27.33
N PHE A 103 3.82 -7.98 -26.79
CA PHE A 103 4.72 -8.92 -27.49
C PHE A 103 4.07 -10.29 -27.73
N THR A 104 3.15 -10.68 -26.85
CA THR A 104 2.49 -11.99 -26.87
C THR A 104 1.17 -11.97 -27.64
N GLU A 105 0.77 -10.81 -28.19
CA GLU A 105 -0.56 -10.55 -28.77
C GLU A 105 -1.73 -10.80 -27.80
N VAL A 106 -1.43 -10.94 -26.50
CA VAL A 106 -2.44 -11.15 -25.46
C VAL A 106 -2.97 -9.79 -24.99
N THR A 107 -4.29 -9.70 -24.82
CA THR A 107 -5.00 -8.52 -24.32
C THR A 107 -4.80 -8.34 -22.81
N ALA A 108 -5.02 -7.13 -22.27
CA ALA A 108 -4.90 -6.87 -20.83
C ALA A 108 -5.83 -7.76 -19.97
N VAL A 109 -6.99 -8.12 -20.51
CA VAL A 109 -7.99 -8.97 -19.84
C VAL A 109 -7.50 -10.41 -19.76
N GLU A 110 -6.97 -10.94 -20.85
CA GLU A 110 -6.37 -12.28 -20.89
C GLU A 110 -5.12 -12.36 -20.02
N TYR A 111 -4.29 -11.32 -19.99
CA TYR A 111 -3.17 -11.23 -19.07
C TYR A 111 -3.60 -11.29 -17.61
N ARG A 112 -4.72 -10.66 -17.25
CA ARG A 112 -5.27 -10.74 -15.90
C ARG A 112 -5.66 -12.17 -15.54
N MET A 113 -6.27 -12.90 -16.48
CA MET A 113 -6.62 -14.31 -16.28
C MET A 113 -5.37 -15.19 -16.17
N LEU A 114 -4.40 -15.06 -17.08
CA LEU A 114 -3.16 -15.83 -17.05
C LEU A 114 -2.37 -15.64 -15.75
N LEU A 115 -2.38 -14.43 -15.21
CA LEU A 115 -1.67 -14.09 -13.97
C LEU A 115 -2.48 -14.37 -12.70
N ALA A 116 -3.74 -14.81 -12.82
CA ALA A 116 -4.56 -15.18 -11.68
C ALA A 116 -3.93 -16.35 -10.91
N SER A 117 -4.04 -16.32 -9.59
CA SER A 117 -3.42 -17.34 -8.73
C SER A 117 -3.95 -18.75 -9.03
N ASP A 118 -5.21 -18.88 -9.44
CA ASP A 118 -5.79 -20.18 -9.82
C ASP A 118 -5.17 -20.75 -11.10
N SER A 119 -5.00 -19.92 -12.13
CA SER A 119 -4.36 -20.31 -13.40
C SER A 119 -2.90 -20.72 -13.20
N LEU A 120 -2.15 -19.98 -12.36
CA LEU A 120 -0.77 -20.34 -12.05
C LEU A 120 -0.66 -21.64 -11.26
N LYS A 121 -1.58 -21.89 -10.32
CA LYS A 121 -1.62 -23.15 -9.57
C LYS A 121 -1.90 -24.35 -10.48
N GLN A 122 -2.84 -24.21 -11.41
CA GLN A 122 -3.10 -25.24 -12.42
C GLN A 122 -1.86 -25.54 -13.28
N MET A 123 -1.14 -24.50 -13.73
CA MET A 123 0.12 -24.68 -14.47
C MET A 123 1.20 -25.39 -13.63
N GLU A 124 1.30 -25.07 -12.34
CA GLU A 124 2.26 -25.72 -11.44
C GLU A 124 1.94 -27.22 -11.26
N ASP A 125 0.66 -27.55 -11.07
CA ASP A 125 0.22 -28.93 -10.90
C ASP A 125 0.38 -29.77 -12.18
N MET A 126 0.11 -29.17 -13.35
CA MET A 126 0.43 -29.77 -14.65
C MET A 126 1.93 -30.02 -14.82
N LYS A 127 2.76 -29.04 -14.45
CA LYS A 127 4.23 -29.17 -14.51
C LYS A 127 4.72 -30.33 -13.64
N LYS A 128 4.21 -30.46 -12.40
CA LYS A 128 4.51 -31.60 -11.51
C LYS A 128 4.11 -32.94 -12.14
N GLY A 129 2.95 -32.99 -12.81
CA GLY A 129 2.48 -34.17 -13.54
C GLY A 129 3.41 -34.57 -14.69
N VAL A 130 3.86 -33.62 -15.51
CA VAL A 130 4.82 -33.86 -16.60
C VAL A 130 6.19 -34.25 -16.06
N TRP A 131 6.65 -33.63 -14.97
CA TRP A 131 7.94 -33.94 -14.35
C TRP A 131 7.98 -35.35 -13.76
N ARG A 132 6.88 -35.83 -13.17
CA ARG A 132 6.75 -37.24 -12.74
C ARG A 132 6.90 -38.20 -13.92
N ARG A 133 6.15 -37.97 -15.00
CA ARG A 133 6.23 -38.80 -16.22
C ARG A 133 7.62 -38.79 -16.84
N LEU A 134 8.30 -37.65 -16.82
CA LEU A 134 9.67 -37.53 -17.30
C LEU A 134 10.65 -38.32 -16.41
N LYS A 135 10.54 -38.19 -15.09
CA LYS A 135 11.37 -38.92 -14.13
C LYS A 135 11.20 -40.45 -14.27
N GLU A 136 9.97 -40.93 -14.46
CA GLU A 136 9.69 -42.36 -14.68
C GLU A 136 10.39 -42.90 -15.94
N LYS A 137 10.45 -42.09 -17.02
CA LYS A 137 11.14 -42.44 -18.26
C LYS A 137 12.66 -42.46 -18.17
N PHE A 138 13.25 -41.72 -17.22
CA PHE A 138 14.71 -41.69 -17.00
C PHE A 138 15.19 -42.67 -15.92
N ASN A 139 14.27 -43.27 -15.15
CA ASN A 139 14.56 -44.30 -14.14
C ASN A 139 14.33 -45.73 -14.67
N THR A 140 14.00 -45.87 -15.96
CA THR A 140 13.97 -47.14 -16.72
C THR A 140 15.14 -47.15 -17.68
#